data_AF-A0A8H7D809-F1
#
_entry.id   AF-A0A8H7D809-F1
#
_cell.length_a   1.000
_cell.length_b   1.000
_cell.length_c   1.000
_cell.angle_alpha   90.00
_cell.angle_beta   90.00
_cell.angle_gamma   90.00
#
_symmetry.space_group_name_H-M   'P 1'
#
loop_
_entity.id
_entity.type
_entity.pdbx_description
1 polymer ?
#
loop_
_entity_poly.entity_id
_entity_poly.type
_entity_poly.pdbx_seq_one_letter_code
_entity_poly.pdbx_strand_id
1 'polypeptide(L)'
;MSVGILSPSGEVEFGAWGNRTETGEKVASDTIFGVASLSKGFLSASLGILMQDFAEGKNTTAFPQGVKEFNWETKMRDLLPGEWKTEDEFSTNKADLTDLLSHTTGLPAHDASYSPDESPRDLVLRMRNLRAAYEFRQRFEYNNQMFITGSYVVSKLSGMEYRDFVEKRIMLPLNMSSSTMHPDRVSKSDRFSQTWTPSGRRIPFFMDEQMAKLIAGAGGVISTAEDLLLSWLRVDGYGADHTPFDEDSINDWKVTFMEENGKVVGLGFFVAENESWRAKEGGSVRDIADVWFDKI
;
A
#
# COMPACT_ATOMS: atom_id res chain seq x y z
N MET A 1 8.88 15.64 13.13
CA MET A 1 7.89 15.81 12.05
C MET A 1 8.61 16.37 10.84
N SER A 2 8.42 15.76 9.68
CA SER A 2 8.90 16.26 8.38
C SER A 2 7.68 16.36 7.46
N VAL A 3 7.57 17.45 6.71
CA VAL A 3 6.44 17.77 5.84
C VAL A 3 7.00 18.27 4.51
N GLY A 4 6.44 17.79 3.41
CA GLY A 4 6.63 18.34 2.07
C GLY A 4 5.29 18.85 1.54
N ILE A 5 5.31 19.99 0.86
CA ILE A 5 4.14 20.60 0.21
C ILE A 5 4.50 20.79 -1.26
N LEU A 6 3.64 20.27 -2.14
CA LEU A 6 3.66 20.55 -3.57
C LEU A 6 2.50 21.48 -3.88
N SER A 7 2.79 22.69 -4.32
CA SER A 7 1.77 23.66 -4.72
C SER A 7 1.18 23.30 -6.09
N PRO A 8 -0.01 23.83 -6.43
CA PRO A 8 -0.56 23.70 -7.78
C PRO A 8 0.32 24.30 -8.88
N SER A 9 1.23 25.24 -8.55
CA SER A 9 2.20 25.81 -9.50
C SER A 9 3.43 24.91 -9.72
N GLY A 10 3.50 23.76 -9.05
CA GLY A 10 4.64 22.84 -9.11
C GLY A 10 5.79 23.21 -8.17
N GLU A 11 5.61 24.19 -7.29
CA GLU A 11 6.62 24.57 -6.30
C GLU A 11 6.63 23.59 -5.14
N VAL A 12 7.84 23.26 -4.68
CA VAL A 12 8.05 22.33 -3.56
C VAL A 12 8.62 23.09 -2.38
N GLU A 13 7.98 22.91 -1.23
CA GLU A 13 8.45 23.40 0.05
C GLU A 13 8.58 22.26 1.06
N PHE A 14 9.61 22.34 1.91
CA PHE A 14 9.80 21.38 3.00
C PHE A 14 9.87 22.09 4.35
N GLY A 15 9.23 21.48 5.35
CA GLY A 15 9.27 21.91 6.74
C GLY A 15 9.65 20.75 7.65
N ALA A 16 10.52 20.99 8.62
CA ALA A 16 10.96 19.97 9.57
C ALA A 16 11.07 20.51 10.99
N TRP A 17 10.57 19.74 11.96
CA TRP A 17 10.50 20.12 13.38
C TRP A 17 10.76 18.93 14.31
N GLY A 18 11.35 19.23 15.46
CA GLY A 18 11.61 18.27 16.54
C GLY A 18 12.95 17.55 16.41
N ASN A 19 13.14 16.53 17.26
CA ASN A 19 14.35 15.72 17.28
C ASN A 19 14.05 14.32 16.71
N ARG A 20 14.93 13.81 15.84
CA ARG A 20 14.88 12.45 15.30
C ARG A 20 15.55 11.43 16.22
N THR A 21 16.42 11.88 17.12
CA THR A 21 17.11 11.03 18.12
C THR A 21 17.04 11.58 19.54
N GLU A 22 17.24 10.69 20.50
CA GLU A 22 17.25 10.98 21.94
C GLU A 22 18.37 11.93 22.37
N THR A 23 19.48 11.93 21.63
CA THR A 23 20.60 12.85 21.83
C THR A 23 20.34 14.25 21.25
N GLY A 24 19.17 14.47 20.64
CA GLY A 24 18.72 15.80 20.22
C GLY A 24 19.02 16.16 18.76
N GLU A 25 19.41 15.20 17.92
CA GLU A 25 19.61 15.46 16.49
C GLU A 25 18.28 15.86 15.85
N LYS A 26 18.31 16.90 15.01
CA LYS A 26 17.10 17.51 14.47
C LYS A 26 16.51 16.68 13.34
N VAL A 27 15.19 16.69 13.27
CA VAL A 27 14.49 16.24 12.05
C VAL A 27 14.82 17.21 10.92
N ALA A 28 15.00 16.66 9.73
CA ALA A 28 15.19 17.35 8.46
C ALA A 28 14.23 16.76 7.40
N SER A 29 14.14 17.40 6.24
CA SER A 29 13.29 16.96 5.12
C SER A 29 13.63 15.54 4.64
N ASP A 30 14.92 15.21 4.66
CA ASP A 30 15.51 13.93 4.27
C ASP A 30 15.58 12.89 5.41
N THR A 31 14.99 13.18 6.57
CA THR A 31 14.89 12.21 7.68
C THR A 31 14.03 11.04 7.26
N ILE A 32 14.53 9.83 7.52
CA ILE A 32 13.89 8.58 7.14
C ILE A 32 12.93 8.13 8.24
N PHE A 33 11.71 7.79 7.87
CA PHE A 33 10.64 7.32 8.75
C PHE A 33 10.03 6.02 8.22
N GLY A 34 9.56 5.16 9.12
CA GLY A 34 8.54 4.19 8.74
C GLY A 34 7.23 4.94 8.48
N VAL A 35 6.63 4.75 7.31
CA VAL A 35 5.46 5.54 6.88
C VAL A 35 4.13 4.81 7.05
N ALA A 36 4.17 3.64 7.70
CA ALA A 36 3.00 2.85 8.08
C ALA A 36 2.02 2.71 6.91
N SER A 37 0.74 2.97 7.14
CA SER A 37 -0.35 2.72 6.17
C SER A 37 -0.24 3.45 4.84
N LEU A 38 0.66 4.43 4.66
CA LEU A 38 0.99 4.94 3.32
C LEU A 38 1.51 3.83 2.39
N SER A 39 2.04 2.75 2.95
CA SER A 39 2.45 1.53 2.23
C SER A 39 1.32 0.90 1.41
N LYS A 40 0.06 1.08 1.83
CA LYS A 40 -1.12 0.56 1.14
C LYS A 40 -1.24 1.11 -0.28
N GLY A 41 -0.81 2.36 -0.49
CA GLY A 41 -0.73 2.98 -1.82
C GLY A 41 0.27 2.27 -2.75
N PHE A 42 1.42 1.87 -2.22
CA PHE A 42 2.42 1.11 -2.98
C PHE A 42 1.91 -0.28 -3.35
N LEU A 43 1.10 -0.91 -2.49
CA LEU A 43 0.46 -2.18 -2.82
C LEU A 43 -0.54 -2.02 -3.97
N SER A 44 -1.41 -1.03 -3.87
CA SER A 44 -2.37 -0.67 -4.92
C SER A 44 -1.68 -0.44 -6.27
N ALA A 45 -0.63 0.38 -6.29
CA ALA A 45 0.19 0.59 -7.48
C ALA A 45 0.85 -0.70 -7.98
N SER A 46 1.36 -1.54 -7.08
CA SER A 46 2.01 -2.82 -7.46
C SER A 46 1.04 -3.78 -8.13
N LEU A 47 -0.19 -3.90 -7.60
CA LEU A 47 -1.23 -4.73 -8.20
C LEU A 47 -1.58 -4.22 -9.59
N GLY A 48 -1.79 -2.91 -9.76
CA GLY A 48 -2.06 -2.34 -11.08
C GLY A 48 -0.92 -2.58 -12.08
N ILE A 49 0.34 -2.31 -11.69
CA ILE A 49 1.50 -2.55 -12.57
C ILE A 49 1.54 -4.02 -13.01
N LEU A 50 1.27 -4.93 -12.07
CA LEU A 50 1.26 -6.36 -12.37
C LEU A 50 0.10 -6.75 -13.30
N MET A 51 -1.08 -6.16 -13.16
CA MET A 51 -2.21 -6.35 -14.09
C MET A 51 -1.83 -5.95 -15.51
N GLN A 52 -1.23 -4.78 -15.69
CA GLN A 52 -0.75 -4.36 -17.00
C GLN A 52 0.35 -5.26 -17.53
N ASP A 53 1.32 -5.66 -16.70
CA ASP A 53 2.36 -6.57 -17.17
C ASP A 53 1.78 -7.87 -17.73
N PHE A 54 0.69 -8.37 -17.14
CA PHE A 54 -0.04 -9.51 -17.70
C PHE A 54 -0.77 -9.16 -19.00
N ALA A 55 -1.50 -8.04 -19.04
CA ALA A 55 -2.22 -7.60 -20.23
C ALA A 55 -1.31 -7.39 -21.45
N GLU A 56 -0.10 -6.88 -21.22
CA GLU A 56 0.91 -6.62 -22.25
C GLU A 56 1.86 -7.81 -22.50
N GLY A 57 1.71 -8.92 -21.77
CA GLY A 57 2.58 -10.10 -21.90
C GLY A 57 4.01 -9.90 -21.40
N LYS A 58 4.28 -8.88 -20.58
CA LYS A 58 5.58 -8.61 -19.93
C LYS A 58 5.83 -9.55 -18.75
N ASN A 59 4.79 -9.99 -18.05
CA ASN A 59 4.90 -11.01 -17.01
C ASN A 59 4.72 -12.42 -17.60
N THR A 60 5.62 -13.33 -17.23
CA THR A 60 5.68 -14.70 -17.75
C THR A 60 5.30 -15.76 -16.72
N THR A 61 5.01 -15.35 -15.49
CA THR A 61 4.49 -16.25 -14.47
C THR A 61 3.13 -16.78 -14.91
N ALA A 62 2.94 -18.10 -14.89
CA ALA A 62 1.66 -18.69 -15.29
C ALA A 62 0.54 -18.28 -14.31
N PHE A 63 -0.63 -17.96 -14.84
CA PHE A 63 -1.82 -17.80 -14.02
C PHE A 63 -2.15 -19.11 -13.27
N PRO A 64 -2.72 -19.01 -12.05
CA PRO A 64 -3.39 -20.14 -11.42
C PRO A 64 -4.45 -20.75 -12.35
N GLN A 65 -4.73 -22.03 -12.16
CA GLN A 65 -5.69 -22.75 -12.99
C GLN A 65 -7.07 -22.06 -12.98
N GLY A 66 -7.59 -21.75 -14.17
CA GLY A 66 -8.91 -21.14 -14.34
C GLY A 66 -8.92 -19.62 -14.40
N VAL A 67 -7.82 -18.97 -14.01
CA VAL A 67 -7.64 -17.52 -14.19
C VAL A 67 -7.18 -17.24 -15.62
N LYS A 68 -7.96 -16.44 -16.36
CA LYS A 68 -7.65 -16.05 -17.75
C LYS A 68 -7.06 -14.63 -17.83
N GLU A 69 -7.39 -13.82 -16.85
CA GLU A 69 -7.06 -12.40 -16.78
C GLU A 69 -6.87 -12.05 -15.31
N PHE A 70 -6.01 -11.07 -15.04
CA PHE A 70 -5.76 -10.53 -13.72
C PHE A 70 -6.19 -9.06 -13.71
N ASN A 71 -7.28 -8.78 -13.00
CA ASN A 71 -7.91 -7.47 -12.85
C ASN A 71 -8.49 -7.33 -11.44
N TRP A 72 -9.05 -6.17 -11.12
CA TRP A 72 -9.54 -5.83 -9.77
C TRP A 72 -10.65 -6.78 -9.27
N GLU A 73 -11.48 -7.31 -10.16
CA GLU A 73 -12.57 -8.24 -9.84
C GLU A 73 -12.15 -9.72 -9.81
N THR A 74 -10.87 -10.00 -10.05
CA THR A 74 -10.35 -11.37 -10.04
C THR A 74 -10.45 -11.95 -8.62
N LYS A 75 -11.08 -13.12 -8.50
CA LYS A 75 -11.47 -13.67 -7.21
C LYS A 75 -10.28 -14.22 -6.44
N MET A 76 -10.26 -13.95 -5.14
CA MET A 76 -9.17 -14.37 -4.25
C MET A 76 -9.01 -15.90 -4.18
N ARG A 77 -10.12 -16.64 -4.24
CA ARG A 77 -10.09 -18.11 -4.30
C ARG A 77 -9.43 -18.65 -5.57
N ASP A 78 -9.47 -17.89 -6.66
CA ASP A 78 -8.88 -18.27 -7.95
C ASP A 78 -7.41 -17.84 -8.00
N LEU A 79 -7.06 -16.70 -7.37
CA LEU A 79 -5.68 -16.23 -7.22
C LEU A 79 -4.84 -17.08 -6.25
N LEU A 80 -5.46 -17.59 -5.18
CA LEU A 80 -4.81 -18.33 -4.10
C LEU A 80 -5.53 -19.68 -3.85
N PRO A 81 -5.58 -20.58 -4.86
CA PRO A 81 -6.36 -21.81 -4.76
C PRO A 81 -5.82 -22.73 -3.65
N GLY A 82 -6.72 -23.17 -2.78
CA GLY A 82 -6.40 -24.01 -1.62
C GLY A 82 -5.80 -23.26 -0.42
N GLU A 83 -5.42 -21.99 -0.59
CA GLU A 83 -4.87 -21.15 0.47
C GLU A 83 -5.93 -20.18 1.02
N TRP A 84 -6.60 -19.43 0.13
CA TRP A 84 -7.64 -18.47 0.50
C TRP A 84 -8.92 -19.16 0.99
N LYS A 85 -9.30 -18.83 2.22
CA LYS A 85 -10.58 -19.20 2.83
C LYS A 85 -10.87 -18.26 4.00
N THR A 86 -12.11 -17.79 4.09
CA THR A 86 -12.62 -17.05 5.27
C THR A 86 -13.54 -17.96 6.09
N GLU A 87 -13.93 -17.52 7.29
CA GLU A 87 -14.94 -18.26 8.08
C GLU A 87 -16.27 -18.36 7.31
N ASP A 88 -16.69 -17.27 6.67
CA ASP A 88 -17.89 -17.22 5.84
C ASP A 88 -17.67 -17.78 4.42
N GLU A 89 -18.57 -18.65 3.97
CA GLU A 89 -18.50 -19.29 2.65
C GLU A 89 -18.83 -18.30 1.52
N PHE A 90 -19.72 -17.33 1.75
CA PHE A 90 -20.07 -16.34 0.74
C PHE A 90 -18.88 -15.42 0.46
N SER A 91 -18.23 -14.85 1.48
CA SER A 91 -16.99 -14.09 1.37
C SER A 91 -15.88 -14.89 0.71
N THR A 92 -15.69 -16.17 1.09
CA THR A 92 -14.68 -17.05 0.46
C THR A 92 -14.86 -17.11 -1.05
N ASN A 93 -16.10 -17.18 -1.51
CA ASN A 93 -16.44 -17.33 -2.93
C ASN A 93 -16.53 -16.02 -3.71
N LYS A 94 -16.77 -14.90 -3.03
CA LYS A 94 -17.09 -13.61 -3.67
C LYS A 94 -15.98 -12.57 -3.59
N ALA A 95 -15.10 -12.66 -2.58
CA ALA A 95 -14.01 -11.71 -2.38
C ALA A 95 -13.10 -11.60 -3.62
N ASP A 96 -12.88 -10.37 -4.05
CA ASP A 96 -11.91 -9.97 -5.08
C ASP A 96 -10.94 -8.92 -4.55
N LEU A 97 -10.01 -8.46 -5.39
CA LEU A 97 -9.00 -7.48 -4.97
C LEU A 97 -9.63 -6.13 -4.59
N THR A 98 -10.73 -5.74 -5.23
CA THR A 98 -11.48 -4.53 -4.85
C THR A 98 -11.97 -4.63 -3.41
N ASP A 99 -12.51 -5.77 -2.98
CA ASP A 99 -12.96 -5.97 -1.60
C ASP A 99 -11.80 -5.89 -0.59
N LEU A 100 -10.63 -6.42 -0.97
CA LEU A 100 -9.42 -6.36 -0.15
C LEU A 100 -8.96 -4.91 0.06
N LEU A 101 -8.82 -4.15 -1.03
CA LEU A 101 -8.28 -2.79 -1.02
C LEU A 101 -9.26 -1.75 -0.47
N SER A 102 -10.56 -2.04 -0.52
CA SER A 102 -11.61 -1.18 0.02
C SER A 102 -11.99 -1.48 1.48
N HIS A 103 -11.36 -2.47 2.11
CA HIS A 103 -11.68 -2.89 3.48
C HIS A 103 -13.14 -3.33 3.67
N THR A 104 -13.74 -4.00 2.67
CA THR A 104 -15.16 -4.37 2.70
C THR A 104 -15.42 -5.87 2.78
N THR A 105 -14.42 -6.63 3.21
CA THR A 105 -14.56 -8.07 3.44
C THR A 105 -15.38 -8.44 4.68
N GLY A 106 -15.74 -7.45 5.52
CA GLY A 106 -16.45 -7.66 6.79
C GLY A 106 -15.55 -8.10 7.96
N LEU A 107 -14.25 -8.28 7.69
CA LEU A 107 -13.27 -8.66 8.69
C LEU A 107 -12.77 -7.43 9.46
N PRO A 108 -12.88 -7.40 10.80
CA PRO A 108 -12.28 -6.37 11.63
C PRO A 108 -10.77 -6.52 11.74
N ALA A 109 -10.12 -5.53 12.34
CA ALA A 109 -8.72 -5.62 12.70
C ALA A 109 -8.48 -6.80 13.66
N HIS A 110 -7.69 -7.77 13.21
CA HIS A 110 -7.19 -8.89 14.02
C HIS A 110 -5.67 -8.79 14.17
N ASP A 111 -5.11 -7.62 14.48
CA ASP A 111 -3.65 -7.38 14.43
C ASP A 111 -2.83 -8.26 15.40
N ALA A 112 -3.47 -8.85 16.41
CA ALA A 112 -2.86 -9.83 17.30
C ALA A 112 -2.91 -11.29 16.76
N SER A 113 -3.49 -11.50 15.58
CA SER A 113 -3.59 -12.84 14.96
C SER A 113 -2.35 -13.26 14.19
N TYR A 114 -1.34 -12.41 14.10
CA TYR A 114 -0.09 -12.72 13.44
C TYR A 114 1.12 -12.20 14.22
N SER A 115 2.28 -12.84 14.02
CA SER A 115 3.53 -12.52 14.71
C SER A 115 4.71 -12.44 13.74
N PRO A 116 5.81 -11.75 14.11
CA PRO A 116 6.94 -11.53 13.20
C PRO A 116 7.57 -12.78 12.60
N ASP A 117 7.46 -13.94 13.25
CA ASP A 117 8.01 -15.23 12.80
C ASP A 117 7.18 -15.92 11.69
N GLU A 118 6.07 -15.31 11.28
CA GLU A 118 5.15 -15.88 10.32
C GLU A 118 5.34 -15.31 8.91
N SER A 119 5.02 -16.12 7.91
CA SER A 119 4.97 -15.66 6.53
C SER A 119 3.60 -15.05 6.19
N PRO A 120 3.52 -14.19 5.16
CA PRO A 120 2.22 -13.74 4.62
C PRO A 120 1.28 -14.91 4.27
N ARG A 121 1.83 -16.05 3.85
CA ARG A 121 1.05 -17.27 3.58
C ARG A 121 0.39 -17.82 4.84
N ASP A 122 1.09 -17.83 5.97
CA ASP A 122 0.54 -18.33 7.24
C ASP A 122 -0.64 -17.47 7.71
N LEU A 123 -0.57 -16.16 7.50
CA LEU A 123 -1.70 -15.25 7.73
C LEU A 123 -2.87 -15.57 6.80
N VAL A 124 -2.63 -15.74 5.51
CA VAL A 124 -3.69 -16.10 4.54
C VAL A 124 -4.36 -17.42 4.91
N LEU A 125 -3.60 -18.42 5.35
CA LEU A 125 -4.17 -19.69 5.81
C LEU A 125 -5.01 -19.51 7.08
N ARG A 126 -4.61 -18.62 8.00
CA ARG A 126 -5.30 -18.35 9.26
C ARG A 126 -6.61 -17.59 9.08
N MET A 127 -6.80 -16.87 7.98
CA MET A 127 -8.04 -16.13 7.67
C MET A 127 -9.33 -16.97 7.86
N ARG A 128 -9.26 -18.29 7.65
CA ARG A 128 -10.38 -19.22 7.85
C ARG A 128 -10.86 -19.35 9.31
N ASN A 129 -10.06 -18.88 10.26
CA ASN A 129 -10.32 -18.93 11.70
C ASN A 129 -10.63 -17.55 12.28
N LEU A 130 -10.64 -16.49 11.46
CA LEU A 130 -10.88 -15.13 11.92
C LEU A 130 -12.35 -14.77 11.73
N ARG A 131 -12.97 -14.32 12.82
CA ARG A 131 -14.39 -13.99 12.83
C ARG A 131 -14.67 -12.64 12.17
N ALA A 132 -15.63 -12.63 11.25
CA ALA A 132 -16.17 -11.39 10.68
C ALA A 132 -17.07 -10.68 11.71
N ALA A 133 -17.00 -9.35 11.75
CA ALA A 133 -17.86 -8.53 12.60
C ALA A 133 -19.08 -8.01 11.82
N TYR A 134 -18.96 -7.93 10.50
CA TYR A 134 -19.95 -7.39 9.58
C TYR A 134 -20.16 -8.33 8.41
N GLU A 135 -21.32 -8.21 7.77
CA GLU A 135 -21.59 -8.93 6.53
C GLU A 135 -20.65 -8.44 5.42
N PHE A 136 -20.36 -9.32 4.47
CA PHE A 136 -19.55 -9.00 3.31
C PHE A 136 -20.12 -7.81 2.53
N ARG A 137 -19.28 -6.81 2.23
CA ARG A 137 -19.64 -5.54 1.58
C ARG A 137 -20.66 -4.68 2.32
N GLN A 138 -20.97 -5.00 3.58
CA GLN A 138 -21.92 -4.22 4.37
C GLN A 138 -21.41 -2.81 4.64
N ARG A 139 -20.13 -2.70 4.99
CA ARG A 139 -19.48 -1.44 5.35
C ARG A 139 -17.97 -1.57 5.28
N PHE A 140 -17.30 -0.42 5.33
CA PHE A 140 -15.87 -0.34 5.59
C PHE A 140 -15.55 -0.84 6.98
N GLU A 141 -14.56 -1.72 7.05
CA GLU A 141 -13.99 -2.19 8.30
C GLU A 141 -12.47 -2.38 8.11
N TYR A 142 -11.72 -1.40 8.60
CA TYR A 142 -10.27 -1.37 8.45
C TYR A 142 -9.59 -2.61 9.02
N ASN A 143 -8.71 -3.23 8.23
CA ASN A 143 -7.92 -4.38 8.64
C ASN A 143 -6.64 -4.51 7.81
N ASN A 144 -5.50 -4.87 8.44
CA ASN A 144 -4.23 -5.01 7.74
C ASN A 144 -4.11 -6.35 6.98
N GLN A 145 -4.91 -7.34 7.36
CA GLN A 145 -4.90 -8.71 6.84
C GLN A 145 -5.11 -8.74 5.32
N MET A 146 -6.02 -7.90 4.81
CA MET A 146 -6.28 -7.81 3.37
C MET A 146 -5.07 -7.25 2.60
N PHE A 147 -4.35 -6.29 3.16
CA PHE A 147 -3.16 -5.70 2.51
C PHE A 147 -1.93 -6.61 2.59
N ILE A 148 -1.80 -7.38 3.69
CA ILE A 148 -0.79 -8.45 3.76
C ILE A 148 -1.09 -9.51 2.68
N THR A 149 -2.36 -9.91 2.57
CA THR A 149 -2.81 -10.85 1.53
C THR A 149 -2.53 -10.32 0.12
N GLY A 150 -2.79 -9.03 -0.15
CA GLY A 150 -2.50 -8.45 -1.46
C GLY A 150 -1.00 -8.45 -1.80
N SER A 151 -0.11 -8.15 -0.85
CA SER A 151 1.35 -8.23 -1.10
C SER A 151 1.82 -9.66 -1.38
N TYR A 152 1.16 -10.65 -0.78
CA TYR A 152 1.39 -12.05 -1.07
C TYR A 152 0.91 -12.44 -2.47
N VAL A 153 -0.23 -11.92 -2.93
CA VAL A 153 -0.70 -12.08 -4.32
C VAL A 153 0.34 -11.54 -5.31
N VAL A 154 0.85 -10.33 -5.09
CA VAL A 154 1.90 -9.76 -5.95
C VAL A 154 3.12 -10.66 -5.98
N SER A 155 3.56 -11.19 -4.82
CA SER A 155 4.73 -12.08 -4.78
C SER A 155 4.52 -13.37 -5.59
N LYS A 156 3.35 -14.00 -5.43
CA LYS A 156 2.98 -15.24 -6.13
C LYS A 156 2.92 -15.04 -7.64
N LEU A 157 2.28 -13.97 -8.07
CA LEU A 157 1.97 -13.75 -9.49
C LEU A 157 3.11 -13.07 -10.25
N SER A 158 3.99 -12.32 -9.58
CA SER A 158 5.19 -11.75 -10.22
C SER A 158 6.40 -12.70 -10.20
N GLY A 159 6.39 -13.71 -9.33
CA GLY A 159 7.56 -14.55 -9.07
C GLY A 159 8.70 -13.83 -8.34
N MET A 160 8.46 -12.60 -7.87
CA MET A 160 9.40 -11.78 -7.11
C MET A 160 8.96 -11.67 -5.66
N GLU A 161 9.90 -11.40 -4.75
CA GLU A 161 9.52 -10.98 -3.40
C GLU A 161 8.90 -9.56 -3.48
N TYR A 162 7.82 -9.31 -2.73
CA TYR A 162 7.04 -8.08 -2.90
C TYR A 162 7.83 -6.79 -2.60
N ARG A 163 8.71 -6.79 -1.59
CA ARG A 163 9.55 -5.63 -1.26
C ARG A 163 10.51 -5.32 -2.41
N ASP A 164 11.08 -6.36 -3.01
CA ASP A 164 11.94 -6.23 -4.20
C ASP A 164 11.14 -5.77 -5.43
N PHE A 165 9.88 -6.22 -5.57
CA PHE A 165 8.98 -5.73 -6.61
C PHE A 165 8.74 -4.23 -6.46
N VAL A 166 8.38 -3.75 -5.27
CA VAL A 166 8.15 -2.32 -5.00
C VAL A 166 9.41 -1.51 -5.28
N GLU A 167 10.58 -1.95 -4.79
CA GLU A 167 11.83 -1.23 -5.04
C GLU A 167 12.15 -1.14 -6.54
N LYS A 168 12.04 -2.26 -7.26
CA LYS A 168 12.38 -2.33 -8.69
C LYS A 168 11.38 -1.61 -9.59
N ARG A 169 10.08 -1.71 -9.28
CA ARG A 169 8.98 -1.32 -10.18
C ARG A 169 8.39 0.04 -9.84
N ILE A 170 8.62 0.55 -8.64
CA ILE A 170 8.07 1.83 -8.18
C ILE A 170 9.19 2.76 -7.72
N MET A 171 9.93 2.38 -6.68
CA MET A 171 10.88 3.31 -6.05
C MET A 171 12.02 3.70 -6.98
N LEU A 172 12.63 2.74 -7.69
CA LEU A 172 13.74 3.01 -8.61
C LEU A 172 13.31 3.87 -9.82
N PRO A 173 12.24 3.56 -10.57
CA PRO A 173 11.76 4.41 -11.66
C PRO A 173 11.39 5.84 -11.22
N LEU A 174 10.84 5.99 -10.02
CA LEU A 174 10.49 7.30 -9.44
C LEU A 174 11.67 8.00 -8.75
N ASN A 175 12.86 7.40 -8.76
CA ASN A 175 14.07 7.91 -8.13
C ASN A 175 13.91 8.19 -6.62
N MET A 176 13.13 7.35 -5.93
CA MET A 176 12.94 7.36 -4.48
C MET A 176 14.14 6.71 -3.78
N SER A 177 15.31 7.33 -3.91
CA SER A 177 16.61 6.75 -3.52
C SER A 177 16.85 6.62 -2.01
N SER A 178 16.02 7.28 -1.18
CA SER A 178 16.03 7.14 0.27
C SER A 178 14.93 6.23 0.80
N SER A 179 14.13 5.64 -0.10
CA SER A 179 13.02 4.75 0.22
C SER A 179 13.44 3.30 0.13
N THR A 180 12.94 2.49 1.06
CA THR A 180 13.17 1.04 1.06
C THR A 180 12.04 0.33 1.80
N MET A 181 12.02 -0.99 1.73
CA MET A 181 11.20 -1.83 2.59
C MET A 181 12.06 -2.81 3.43
N HIS A 182 13.37 -2.59 3.47
CA HIS A 182 14.34 -3.40 4.22
C HIS A 182 14.93 -2.56 5.38
N PRO A 183 14.39 -2.71 6.62
CA PRO A 183 14.86 -2.01 7.81
C PRO A 183 16.38 -2.09 8.04
N ASP A 184 17.03 -3.20 7.70
CA ASP A 184 18.46 -3.39 7.89
C ASP A 184 19.32 -2.35 7.15
N ARG A 185 18.87 -1.89 5.97
CA ARG A 185 19.52 -0.87 5.14
C ARG A 185 19.50 0.53 5.76
N VAL A 186 18.48 0.83 6.57
CA VAL A 186 18.33 2.14 7.23
C VAL A 186 18.72 2.11 8.70
N SER A 187 18.80 0.93 9.31
CA SER A 187 19.04 0.76 10.76
C SER A 187 20.32 1.41 11.28
N LYS A 188 21.31 1.59 10.41
CA LYS A 188 22.62 2.22 10.70
C LYS A 188 22.75 3.63 10.11
N SER A 189 21.71 4.15 9.46
CA SER A 189 21.72 5.48 8.87
C SER A 189 21.52 6.54 9.94
N ASP A 190 22.37 7.57 9.96
CA ASP A 190 22.22 8.74 10.84
C ASP A 190 20.98 9.59 10.48
N ARG A 191 20.35 9.32 9.32
CA ARG A 191 19.09 9.94 8.89
C ARG A 191 17.85 9.21 9.43
N PHE A 192 17.99 7.99 9.96
CA PHE A 192 16.84 7.21 10.41
C PHE A 192 16.32 7.70 11.75
N SER A 193 15.03 8.04 11.79
CA SER A 193 14.39 8.48 13.02
C SER A 193 14.26 7.32 14.00
N GLN A 194 14.62 7.57 15.25
CA GLN A 194 14.29 6.66 16.35
C GLN A 194 12.77 6.62 16.52
N THR A 195 12.26 5.50 17.02
CA THR A 195 10.83 5.33 17.30
C THR A 195 10.51 5.78 18.72
N TRP A 196 9.42 6.52 18.87
CA TRP A 196 9.00 7.14 20.12
C TRP A 196 7.62 6.63 20.52
N THR A 197 7.43 6.42 21.81
CA THR A 197 6.14 6.15 22.46
C THR A 197 5.90 7.24 23.50
N PRO A 198 4.67 7.40 24.02
CA PRO A 198 4.43 8.30 25.15
C PRO A 198 5.30 8.02 26.38
N SER A 199 5.76 6.77 26.53
CA SER A 199 6.65 6.33 27.61
C SER A 199 8.15 6.45 27.31
N GLY A 200 8.53 7.02 26.16
CA GLY A 200 9.93 7.20 25.75
C GLY A 200 10.30 6.45 24.48
N ARG A 201 11.60 6.31 24.22
CA ARG A 201 12.11 5.65 23.02
C ARG A 201 11.77 4.16 23.02
N ARG A 202 11.29 3.65 21.88
CA ARG A 202 11.08 2.20 21.66
C ARG A 202 12.35 1.55 21.14
N ILE A 203 12.84 0.57 21.90
CA ILE A 203 14.01 -0.25 21.55
C ILE A 203 13.65 -1.72 21.87
N PRO A 204 13.87 -2.68 20.94
CA PRO A 204 14.36 -2.47 19.57
C PRO A 204 13.34 -1.74 18.68
N PHE A 205 13.77 -1.33 17.48
CA PHE A 205 12.84 -0.89 16.44
C PHE A 205 11.80 -1.99 16.20
N PHE A 206 10.53 -1.63 16.10
CA PHE A 206 9.43 -2.61 16.14
C PHE A 206 9.31 -3.45 14.87
N MET A 207 9.93 -3.01 13.77
CA MET A 207 9.87 -3.65 12.47
C MET A 207 11.27 -4.16 12.12
N ASP A 208 11.58 -5.38 12.54
CA ASP A 208 12.73 -6.12 12.02
C ASP A 208 12.44 -6.63 10.59
N GLU A 209 13.40 -7.32 9.97
CA GLU A 209 13.24 -7.84 8.61
C GLU A 209 12.08 -8.82 8.45
N GLN A 210 11.80 -9.64 9.47
CA GLN A 210 10.73 -10.64 9.38
C GLN A 210 9.37 -9.95 9.46
N MET A 211 9.22 -9.02 10.41
CA MET A 211 8.03 -8.18 10.52
C MET A 211 7.84 -7.35 9.26
N ALA A 212 8.88 -6.68 8.74
CA ALA A 212 8.80 -5.87 7.51
C ALA A 212 8.30 -6.69 6.32
N LYS A 213 8.77 -7.92 6.18
CA LYS A 213 8.31 -8.86 5.15
C LYS A 213 6.85 -9.24 5.33
N LEU A 214 6.43 -9.54 6.56
CA LEU A 214 5.05 -9.93 6.86
C LEU A 214 4.06 -8.79 6.58
N ILE A 215 4.36 -7.58 7.06
CA ILE A 215 3.45 -6.43 6.95
C ILE A 215 3.70 -5.56 5.71
N ALA A 216 4.48 -6.04 4.74
CA ALA A 216 5.02 -5.22 3.67
C ALA A 216 3.94 -4.38 2.95
N GLY A 217 2.87 -5.02 2.47
CA GLY A 217 1.78 -4.31 1.78
C GLY A 217 0.91 -3.43 2.69
N ALA A 218 0.92 -3.67 4.00
CA ALA A 218 0.09 -2.94 4.95
C ALA A 218 0.82 -1.75 5.60
N GLY A 219 2.14 -1.84 5.79
CA GLY A 219 2.90 -0.89 6.59
C GLY A 219 4.42 -0.94 6.45
N GLY A 220 4.98 -1.66 5.47
CA GLY A 220 6.42 -1.93 5.40
C GLY A 220 7.28 -0.87 4.69
N VAL A 221 6.70 0.20 4.13
CA VAL A 221 7.47 1.25 3.46
C VAL A 221 8.19 2.11 4.49
N ILE A 222 9.46 2.36 4.22
CA ILE A 222 10.34 3.30 4.92
C ILE A 222 10.77 4.35 3.89
N SER A 223 10.58 5.62 4.19
CA SER A 223 10.75 6.70 3.20
C SER A 223 11.04 8.05 3.87
N THR A 224 11.26 9.09 3.07
CA THR A 224 11.41 10.49 3.48
C THR A 224 10.25 11.32 2.94
N ALA A 225 10.03 12.51 3.49
CA ALA A 225 9.04 13.43 2.92
C ALA A 225 9.42 13.86 1.49
N GLU A 226 10.73 13.99 1.22
CA GLU A 226 11.25 14.29 -0.11
C GLU A 226 10.91 13.21 -1.14
N ASP A 227 11.19 11.94 -0.85
CA ASP A 227 10.93 10.83 -1.76
C ASP A 227 9.42 10.64 -2.02
N LEU A 228 8.61 10.73 -0.95
CA LEU A 228 7.15 10.65 -1.05
C LEU A 228 6.54 11.81 -1.83
N LEU A 229 7.23 12.95 -1.96
CA LEU A 229 6.78 14.09 -2.75
C LEU A 229 7.33 14.03 -4.17
N LEU A 230 8.58 13.59 -4.37
CA LEU A 230 9.16 13.39 -5.69
C LEU A 230 8.43 12.32 -6.51
N SER A 231 7.80 11.32 -5.88
CA SER A 231 6.92 10.38 -6.57
C SER A 231 5.76 11.07 -7.31
N TRP A 232 5.37 12.27 -6.87
CA TRP A 232 4.30 13.06 -7.49
C TRP A 232 4.78 13.88 -8.67
N LEU A 233 6.01 14.38 -8.62
CA LEU A 233 6.56 15.28 -9.63
C LEU A 233 7.08 14.55 -10.89
N ARG A 234 7.20 13.22 -10.83
CA ARG A 234 7.89 12.43 -11.86
C ARG A 234 6.99 11.51 -12.67
N VAL A 235 5.69 11.74 -12.60
CA VAL A 235 4.74 10.98 -13.42
C VAL A 235 4.79 11.39 -14.89
N ASP A 236 5.39 12.55 -15.21
CA ASP A 236 5.81 12.93 -16.57
C ASP A 236 6.91 12.01 -17.19
N GLY A 237 7.40 11.01 -16.47
CA GLY A 237 8.57 10.19 -16.81
C GLY A 237 8.32 8.85 -17.51
N TYR A 238 7.07 8.47 -17.78
CA TYR A 238 6.77 7.36 -18.69
C TYR A 238 6.59 7.96 -20.08
N GLY A 239 7.57 7.71 -20.97
CA GLY A 239 7.65 8.31 -22.30
C GLY A 239 6.39 8.12 -23.15
N ALA A 240 6.33 8.86 -24.27
CA ALA A 240 5.22 8.82 -25.21
C ALA A 240 4.86 7.37 -25.59
N ASP A 241 3.59 7.04 -25.39
CA ASP A 241 2.90 5.81 -25.76
C ASP A 241 2.93 4.71 -24.67
N HIS A 242 1.90 4.76 -23.80
CA HIS A 242 1.42 3.76 -22.84
C HIS A 242 1.75 4.02 -21.36
N THR A 243 0.69 4.31 -20.60
CA THR A 243 0.63 3.96 -19.17
C THR A 243 -0.47 2.92 -18.98
N PRO A 244 -0.34 2.04 -17.98
CA PRO A 244 -1.22 0.90 -17.71
C PRO A 244 -2.75 1.12 -17.60
N PHE A 245 -3.23 2.36 -17.46
CA PHE A 245 -4.56 2.61 -16.90
C PHE A 245 -5.28 3.72 -17.67
N ASP A 246 -5.89 3.35 -18.80
CA ASP A 246 -6.77 4.19 -19.59
C ASP A 246 -8.18 4.26 -18.97
N GLU A 247 -8.65 5.51 -18.73
CA GLU A 247 -9.99 6.17 -18.50
C GLU A 247 -10.57 6.51 -17.07
N ASP A 248 -11.12 7.73 -17.02
CA ASP A 248 -12.25 8.42 -16.35
C ASP A 248 -12.77 8.18 -14.89
N SER A 249 -12.32 9.10 -14.01
CA SER A 249 -13.00 10.03 -13.04
C SER A 249 -14.31 9.72 -12.25
N ILE A 250 -14.36 9.96 -10.91
CA ILE A 250 -14.87 11.17 -10.15
C ILE A 250 -14.92 11.00 -8.60
N ASN A 251 -14.27 11.92 -7.85
CA ASN A 251 -14.44 12.35 -6.43
C ASN A 251 -14.46 11.41 -5.20
N ASP A 252 -13.93 12.06 -4.14
CA ASP A 252 -13.81 11.82 -2.69
C ASP A 252 -12.98 10.61 -2.23
N TRP A 253 -11.80 10.95 -1.66
CA TRP A 253 -10.61 10.11 -1.43
C TRP A 253 -10.00 9.55 -2.71
N LYS A 254 -8.90 10.18 -3.13
CA LYS A 254 -8.27 9.92 -4.41
C LYS A 254 -6.80 9.58 -4.22
N VAL A 255 -6.43 8.32 -4.48
CA VAL A 255 -5.21 8.08 -5.28
C VAL A 255 -5.62 8.50 -6.68
N THR A 256 -5.29 9.72 -7.08
CA THR A 256 -5.63 10.21 -8.41
C THR A 256 -4.39 10.63 -9.12
N PHE A 257 -4.37 10.27 -10.40
CA PHE A 257 -3.45 10.80 -11.35
C PHE A 257 -3.83 12.25 -11.65
N MET A 258 -2.94 13.20 -11.40
CA MET A 258 -3.17 14.60 -11.81
C MET A 258 -3.12 14.66 -13.33
N GLU A 259 -4.09 15.28 -13.99
CA GLU A 259 -4.14 15.37 -15.45
C GLU A 259 -4.11 16.82 -15.95
N GLU A 260 -3.31 17.08 -16.97
CA GLU A 260 -3.31 18.32 -17.76
C GLU A 260 -3.30 17.96 -19.26
N ASN A 261 -4.29 18.45 -20.02
CA ASN A 261 -4.44 18.18 -21.47
C ASN A 261 -4.50 16.69 -21.85
N GLY A 262 -5.15 15.85 -21.03
CA GLY A 262 -5.23 14.40 -21.28
C GLY A 262 -3.90 13.67 -21.06
N LYS A 263 -3.02 14.26 -20.24
CA LYS A 263 -1.76 13.66 -19.80
C LYS A 263 -1.70 13.63 -18.29
N VAL A 264 -1.38 12.47 -17.76
CA VAL A 264 -1.15 12.25 -16.33
C VAL A 264 0.22 12.80 -15.95
N VAL A 265 0.24 13.85 -15.12
CA VAL A 265 1.43 14.61 -14.69
C VAL A 265 1.84 14.34 -13.23
N GLY A 266 1.05 13.57 -12.47
CA GLY A 266 1.36 13.26 -11.06
C GLY A 266 0.66 12.04 -10.47
N LEU A 267 1.20 11.46 -9.40
CA LEU A 267 0.59 10.40 -8.59
C LEU A 267 0.19 11.03 -7.26
N GLY A 268 -1.11 11.17 -6.99
CA GLY A 268 -1.53 11.90 -5.82
C GLY A 268 -2.22 11.15 -4.69
N PHE A 269 -1.59 11.15 -3.51
CA PHE A 269 -2.17 10.97 -2.17
C PHE A 269 -2.67 12.30 -1.58
N PHE A 270 -3.91 12.70 -1.87
CA PHE A 270 -4.49 13.83 -1.13
C PHE A 270 -4.94 13.35 0.24
N VAL A 271 -4.33 13.88 1.30
CA VAL A 271 -4.95 13.86 2.62
C VAL A 271 -6.05 14.91 2.58
N ALA A 272 -7.32 14.48 2.54
CA ALA A 272 -8.42 15.42 2.66
C ALA A 272 -8.36 16.14 4.02
N GLU A 273 -8.62 17.44 3.97
CA GLU A 273 -8.77 18.30 5.12
C GLU A 273 -9.86 17.76 6.05
N ASN A 274 -9.52 17.57 7.32
CA ASN A 274 -10.42 17.50 8.47
C ASN A 274 -11.30 16.27 8.74
N GLU A 275 -11.18 15.15 8.02
CA GLU A 275 -11.99 13.97 8.35
C GLU A 275 -11.26 12.93 9.21
N SER A 276 -11.73 12.76 10.46
CA SER A 276 -11.29 11.68 11.35
C SER A 276 -11.87 10.33 10.91
N TRP A 277 -11.25 9.21 11.30
CA TRP A 277 -11.76 7.84 11.06
C TRP A 277 -13.25 7.63 11.40
N ARG A 278 -13.81 8.44 12.31
CA ARG A 278 -15.22 8.41 12.69
C ARG A 278 -16.19 8.92 11.62
N ALA A 279 -15.70 9.67 10.63
CA ALA A 279 -16.50 10.20 9.53
C ALA A 279 -16.70 9.19 8.39
N LYS A 280 -15.93 8.09 8.36
CA LYS A 280 -16.03 7.01 7.36
C LYS A 280 -17.21 6.03 7.60
N GLU A 281 -18.21 6.41 8.39
CA GLU A 281 -19.41 5.60 8.64
C GLU A 281 -20.60 6.16 7.85
N GLY A 282 -21.21 5.33 6.98
CA GLY A 282 -22.50 5.63 6.33
C GLY A 282 -22.48 6.05 4.85
N GLY A 283 -21.33 5.97 4.16
CA GLY A 283 -21.21 6.16 2.70
C GLY A 283 -21.24 4.86 1.89
N SER A 284 -21.21 4.96 0.56
CA SER A 284 -20.98 3.80 -0.31
C SER A 284 -19.55 3.28 -0.10
N VAL A 285 -19.26 2.03 -0.47
CA VAL A 285 -17.91 1.42 -0.35
C VAL A 285 -16.81 2.32 -0.94
N ARG A 286 -17.15 3.03 -2.03
CA ARG A 286 -16.32 4.04 -2.67
C ARG A 286 -15.91 5.17 -1.73
N ASP A 287 -16.89 5.76 -1.06
CA ASP A 287 -16.72 6.98 -0.26
C ASP A 287 -15.87 6.75 0.99
N ILE A 288 -15.72 5.49 1.41
CA ILE A 288 -15.11 5.11 2.69
C ILE A 288 -13.79 4.33 2.54
N ALA A 289 -13.47 3.83 1.33
CA ALA A 289 -12.25 3.07 1.04
C ALA A 289 -10.97 3.89 1.29
N ASP A 290 -9.86 3.21 1.58
CA ASP A 290 -8.53 3.85 1.70
C ASP A 290 -7.88 4.09 0.33
N VAL A 291 -8.26 3.29 -0.67
CA VAL A 291 -7.93 3.45 -2.08
C VAL A 291 -9.16 3.04 -2.90
N TRP A 292 -9.51 3.84 -3.89
CA TRP A 292 -10.61 3.55 -4.82
C TRP A 292 -10.11 3.59 -6.27
N PHE A 293 -10.68 2.73 -7.11
CA PHE A 293 -10.41 2.68 -8.55
C PHE A 293 -11.73 2.83 -9.28
N ASP A 294 -11.76 3.74 -10.25
CA ASP A 294 -12.88 3.83 -11.19
C ASP A 294 -12.73 2.80 -12.29
N LYS A 295 -13.86 2.19 -12.64
CA LYS A 295 -13.95 1.35 -13.82
C LYS A 295 -14.03 2.26 -15.03
N ILE A 296 -13.25 1.89 -16.02
CA ILE A 296 -13.41 2.29 -17.40
C ILE A 296 -14.40 1.37 -18.11
#